data_AF-A0A653BT51-F1
#
_entry.id   AF-A0A653BT51-F1
#
_cell.length_a   1.000
_cell.length_b   1.000
_cell.length_c   1.000
_cell.angle_alpha   90.00
_cell.angle_beta   90.00
_cell.angle_gamma   90.00
#
_symmetry.space_group_name_H-M   'P 1'
#
loop_
_entity.id
_entity.type
_entity.pdbx_description
1 polymer ?
#
loop_
_entity_poly.entity_id
_entity_poly.type
_entity_poly.pdbx_seq_one_letter_code
_entity_poly.pdbx_strand_id
1 'polypeptide(L)'
;MSMGFLIEKGSPVIWRGLMVMQALERLIRQVHWDEIDYLIVDTPPGTGDTMLSIIQNLPIAGLVENMSNVKCTNCASNLRIFGDGTSKLSEELGCKILSSLPLEGDISMCADEGTPIAVSGRNKDIEECFKKIGESVVAFCHK
;
A
#
# COMPACT_ATOMS: atom_id res chain seq x y z
N MET A 1 -14.41 -4.69 26.36
CA MET A 1 -13.01 -4.40 26.78
C MET A 1 -12.09 -4.73 25.62
N SER A 2 -11.16 -3.82 25.27
CA SER A 2 -10.19 -4.01 24.18
C SER A 2 -8.94 -4.74 24.68
N MET A 3 -8.29 -5.55 23.84
CA MET A 3 -6.97 -6.11 24.16
C MET A 3 -5.93 -5.03 24.43
N GLY A 4 -6.14 -3.81 23.92
CA GLY A 4 -5.32 -2.63 24.23
C GLY A 4 -5.21 -2.28 25.71
N PHE A 5 -6.14 -2.76 26.56
CA PHE A 5 -6.09 -2.56 28.03
C PHE A 5 -5.27 -3.64 28.76
N LEU A 6 -4.88 -4.71 28.07
CA LEU A 6 -4.17 -5.86 28.66
C LEU A 6 -2.70 -5.95 28.18
N ILE A 7 -2.25 -4.95 27.43
CA ILE A 7 -0.92 -4.90 26.81
C ILE A 7 -0.20 -3.61 27.20
N GLU A 8 1.12 -3.66 27.17
CA GLU A 8 1.95 -2.50 27.46
C GLU A 8 1.76 -1.43 26.38
N LYS A 9 1.62 -0.17 26.81
CA LYS A 9 1.29 0.95 25.92
C LYS A 9 2.42 1.14 24.89
N GLY A 10 2.08 1.06 23.61
CA GLY A 10 3.05 1.20 22.50
C GLY A 10 3.66 -0.12 22.02
N SER A 11 3.33 -1.27 22.63
CA SER A 11 3.79 -2.57 22.14
C SER A 11 2.92 -3.08 20.98
N PRO A 12 3.51 -3.53 19.86
CA PRO A 12 2.76 -4.21 18.81
C PRO A 12 2.32 -5.60 19.28
N VAL A 13 1.09 -5.98 18.96
CA VAL A 13 0.52 -7.29 19.31
C VAL A 13 0.42 -8.14 18.06
N ILE A 14 0.85 -9.40 18.15
CA ILE A 14 0.63 -10.39 17.09
C ILE A 14 -0.76 -10.98 17.30
N TRP A 15 -1.62 -10.84 16.29
CA TRP A 15 -3.00 -11.36 16.32
C TRP A 15 -3.06 -12.75 15.67
N ARG A 16 -3.90 -13.63 16.21
CA ARG A 16 -4.17 -14.94 15.59
C ARG A 16 -5.23 -14.82 14.50
N GLY A 17 -5.22 -15.73 13.52
CA GLY A 17 -6.06 -15.66 12.30
C GLY A 17 -7.55 -15.37 12.54
N LEU A 18 -8.22 -16.10 13.43
CA LEU A 18 -9.64 -15.87 13.75
C LEU A 18 -9.91 -14.46 14.32
N MET A 19 -8.97 -13.90 15.08
CA MET A 19 -9.10 -12.55 15.64
C MET A 19 -8.96 -11.49 14.54
N VAL A 20 -8.08 -11.71 13.56
CA VAL A 20 -7.91 -10.82 12.40
C VAL A 20 -9.19 -10.80 11.56
N MET A 21 -9.77 -11.97 11.27
CA MET A 21 -11.02 -12.05 10.50
C MET A 21 -12.18 -11.32 11.22
N GLN A 22 -12.33 -11.53 12.53
CA GLN A 22 -13.35 -10.82 13.31
C GLN A 22 -13.13 -9.31 13.36
N ALA A 23 -11.87 -8.87 13.43
CA ALA A 23 -11.54 -7.44 13.41
C ALA A 23 -11.89 -6.79 12.06
N LEU A 24 -11.57 -7.45 10.96
CA LEU A 24 -11.86 -6.96 9.62
C LEU A 24 -13.38 -6.84 9.38
N GLU A 25 -14.15 -7.87 9.76
CA GLU A 25 -15.61 -7.81 9.66
C GLU A 25 -16.19 -6.66 10.50
N ARG A 26 -15.63 -6.40 11.68
CA ARG A 26 -16.02 -5.26 12.52
C ARG A 26 -15.67 -3.92 11.88
N LEU A 27 -14.45 -3.76 11.37
CA LEU A 27 -14.01 -2.52 10.73
C LEU A 27 -14.81 -2.19 9.47
N ILE A 28 -15.17 -3.20 8.69
CA ILE A 28 -15.89 -3.01 7.42
C ILE A 28 -17.39 -2.78 7.67
N ARG A 29 -18.01 -3.53 8.59
CA ARG A 29 -19.49 -3.54 8.73
C ARG A 29 -20.04 -2.90 10.00
N GLN A 30 -19.22 -2.76 11.04
CA GLN A 30 -19.68 -2.34 12.37
C GLN A 30 -19.07 -1.02 12.82
N VAL A 31 -18.27 -0.38 11.97
CA VAL A 31 -17.80 1.00 12.16
C VAL A 31 -18.66 1.92 11.31
N HIS A 32 -19.17 2.99 11.93
CA HIS A 32 -19.83 4.07 11.22
C HIS A 32 -18.77 5.05 10.73
N TRP A 33 -18.47 5.01 9.43
CA TRP A 33 -17.45 5.84 8.80
C TRP A 33 -17.96 7.23 8.38
N ASP A 34 -19.24 7.54 8.66
CA ASP A 34 -19.94 8.72 8.13
C ASP A 34 -19.91 8.79 6.58
N GLU A 35 -20.12 9.97 6.00
CA GLU A 35 -20.00 10.22 4.57
C GLU A 35 -18.52 10.44 4.20
N ILE A 36 -17.94 9.46 3.49
CA ILE A 36 -16.56 9.51 2.99
C ILE A 36 -16.53 9.27 1.47
N ASP A 37 -15.63 9.96 0.78
CA ASP A 37 -15.44 9.78 -0.67
C ASP A 37 -14.71 8.46 -0.98
N TYR A 38 -13.73 8.09 -0.15
CA TYR A 38 -12.91 6.88 -0.35
C TYR A 38 -12.56 6.22 0.99
N LEU A 39 -12.59 4.89 1.02
CA LEU A 39 -12.08 4.07 2.11
C LEU A 39 -10.84 3.32 1.64
N ILE A 40 -9.66 3.66 2.18
CA ILE A 40 -8.41 2.95 1.90
C ILE A 40 -8.27 1.82 2.92
N VAL A 41 -8.15 0.58 2.43
CA VAL A 41 -7.98 -0.62 3.27
C VAL A 41 -6.58 -1.19 3.05
N ASP A 42 -5.74 -1.09 4.07
CA ASP A 42 -4.44 -1.75 4.11
C ASP A 42 -4.61 -3.22 4.50
N THR A 43 -4.66 -4.09 3.50
CA THR A 43 -4.93 -5.52 3.70
C THR A 43 -3.69 -6.24 4.26
N PRO A 44 -3.86 -7.30 5.08
CA PRO A 44 -2.76 -8.20 5.42
C PRO A 44 -2.06 -8.75 4.17
N PRO A 45 -0.75 -9.04 4.23
CA PRO A 45 -0.03 -9.57 3.08
C PRO A 45 -0.46 -11.01 2.73
N GLY A 46 -0.22 -11.38 1.47
CA GLY A 46 -0.49 -12.73 0.95
C GLY A 46 -1.92 -12.91 0.45
N THR A 47 -2.18 -14.04 -0.20
CA THR A 47 -3.44 -14.34 -0.91
C THR A 47 -4.35 -15.32 -0.15
N GLY A 48 -4.21 -15.39 1.17
CA GLY A 48 -5.01 -16.29 2.01
C GLY A 48 -6.48 -15.86 2.14
N ASP A 49 -7.30 -16.73 2.75
CA ASP A 49 -8.75 -16.56 2.87
C ASP A 49 -9.16 -15.20 3.45
N THR A 50 -8.38 -14.67 4.39
CA THR A 50 -8.61 -13.34 4.99
C THR A 50 -8.64 -12.24 3.93
N MET A 51 -7.66 -12.20 3.03
CA MET A 51 -7.62 -11.21 1.94
C MET A 51 -8.75 -11.48 0.95
N LEU A 52 -8.88 -12.73 0.50
CA LEU A 52 -9.88 -13.13 -0.51
C LEU A 52 -11.30 -12.78 -0.09
N SER A 53 -11.65 -12.95 1.19
CA SER A 53 -12.98 -12.62 1.71
C SER A 53 -13.39 -11.16 1.52
N ILE A 54 -12.42 -10.23 1.38
CA ILE A 54 -12.67 -8.80 1.22
C ILE A 54 -12.59 -8.37 -0.25
N ILE A 55 -11.67 -8.94 -1.02
CA ILE A 55 -11.33 -8.43 -2.35
C ILE A 55 -11.88 -9.24 -3.52
N GLN A 56 -12.50 -10.41 -3.28
CA GLN A 56 -12.84 -11.42 -4.29
C GLN A 56 -13.55 -10.91 -5.55
N ASN A 57 -14.30 -9.82 -5.45
CA ASN A 57 -15.08 -9.25 -6.56
C ASN A 57 -14.71 -7.79 -6.89
N LEU A 58 -13.57 -7.31 -6.40
CA LEU A 58 -13.14 -5.94 -6.67
C LEU A 58 -12.35 -5.85 -7.98
N PRO A 59 -12.63 -4.86 -8.83
CA PRO A 59 -11.89 -4.67 -10.05
C PRO A 59 -10.49 -4.10 -9.75
N ILE A 60 -9.50 -4.50 -10.54
CA ILE A 60 -8.10 -4.10 -10.34
C ILE A 60 -7.84 -2.77 -11.07
N ALA A 61 -7.53 -1.71 -10.31
CA ALA A 61 -7.20 -0.40 -10.86
C ALA A 61 -5.85 -0.37 -11.59
N GLY A 62 -4.88 -1.16 -11.11
CA GLY A 62 -3.53 -1.28 -11.64
C GLY A 62 -2.53 -1.76 -10.60
N LEU A 63 -1.26 -1.83 -11.01
CA LEU A 63 -0.14 -2.29 -10.18
C LEU A 63 0.78 -1.12 -9.78
N VAL A 64 1.37 -1.19 -8.60
CA VAL A 64 2.49 -0.33 -8.19
C VAL A 64 3.70 -1.21 -7.97
N GLU A 65 4.78 -0.96 -8.71
CA GLU A 65 6.05 -1.69 -8.54
C GLU A 65 6.86 -1.00 -7.43
N ASN A 66 6.91 -1.63 -6.26
CA ASN A 66 7.76 -1.16 -5.18
C ASN A 66 9.23 -1.57 -5.40
N MET A 67 10.18 -0.70 -5.03
CA MET A 67 11.62 -0.96 -5.11
C MET A 67 12.11 -1.37 -6.52
N SER A 68 11.57 -0.74 -7.57
CA SER A 68 11.83 -1.06 -8.98
C SER A 68 13.30 -0.93 -9.41
N ASN A 69 14.02 0.04 -8.84
CA ASN A 69 15.41 0.33 -9.16
C ASN A 69 16.10 1.05 -7.99
N VAL A 70 17.44 1.07 -8.00
CA VAL A 70 18.26 1.89 -7.11
C VAL A 70 19.16 2.80 -7.93
N LYS A 71 19.29 4.05 -7.51
CA LYS A 71 20.20 5.02 -8.15
C LYS A 71 21.62 4.79 -7.64
N CYS A 72 22.55 4.53 -8.56
CA CYS A 72 23.96 4.38 -8.21
C CYS A 72 24.54 5.71 -7.71
N THR A 73 25.11 5.73 -6.50
CA THR A 73 25.72 6.93 -5.91
C THR A 73 27.01 7.37 -6.59
N ASN A 74 27.67 6.48 -7.35
CA ASN A 74 28.92 6.78 -8.03
C ASN A 74 28.72 7.34 -9.45
N CYS A 75 27.79 6.77 -10.24
CA CYS A 75 27.61 7.14 -11.65
C CYS A 75 26.19 7.60 -12.01
N ALA A 76 25.29 7.70 -11.04
CA ALA A 76 23.89 8.12 -11.20
C ALA A 76 23.02 7.24 -12.13
N SER A 77 23.51 6.10 -12.60
CA SER A 77 22.72 5.14 -13.38
C SER A 77 21.66 4.48 -12.50
N ASN A 78 20.48 4.20 -13.07
CA ASN A 78 19.46 3.39 -12.43
C ASN A 78 19.76 1.91 -12.62
N LEU A 79 19.96 1.20 -11.52
CA LEU A 79 20.17 -0.23 -11.50
C LEU A 79 18.87 -0.93 -11.13
N ARG A 80 18.32 -1.77 -12.01
CA ARG A 80 17.22 -2.67 -11.64
C ARG A 80 17.79 -3.80 -10.78
N ILE A 81 17.34 -3.88 -9.54
CA ILE A 81 17.78 -4.92 -8.58
C ILE A 81 17.02 -6.22 -8.87
N PHE A 82 15.76 -6.11 -9.30
CA PHE A 82 14.86 -7.21 -9.56
C PHE A 82 14.48 -7.29 -11.05
N GLY A 83 13.97 -8.45 -11.46
CA GLY A 83 13.53 -8.70 -12.84
C GLY A 83 12.26 -7.95 -13.23
N ASP A 84 11.66 -8.37 -14.34
CA ASP A 84 10.50 -7.78 -14.99
C ASP A 84 9.15 -8.34 -14.48
N GLY A 85 9.10 -8.80 -13.22
CA GLY A 85 7.95 -9.52 -12.67
C GLY A 85 6.63 -8.73 -12.73
N THR A 86 6.68 -7.42 -12.46
CA THR A 86 5.49 -6.57 -12.53
C THR A 86 4.95 -6.44 -13.95
N SER A 87 5.82 -6.37 -14.96
CA SER A 87 5.39 -6.26 -16.37
C SER A 87 4.64 -7.51 -16.81
N LYS A 88 5.18 -8.70 -16.50
CA LYS A 88 4.51 -9.98 -16.78
C LYS A 88 3.16 -10.07 -16.08
N LEU A 89 3.10 -9.72 -14.79
CA LEU A 89 1.85 -9.72 -14.04
C LEU A 89 0.82 -8.72 -14.60
N SER A 90 1.29 -7.55 -15.06
CA SER A 90 0.45 -6.53 -15.69
C SER A 90 -0.22 -7.06 -16.97
N GLU A 91 0.54 -7.79 -17.80
CA GLU A 91 0.04 -8.42 -19.02
C GLU A 91 -0.95 -9.55 -18.70
N GLU A 92 -0.60 -10.43 -17.75
CA GLU A 92 -1.46 -11.54 -17.32
C GLU A 92 -2.80 -11.07 -16.75
N LEU A 93 -2.80 -9.98 -15.97
CA LEU A 93 -4.00 -9.41 -15.37
C LEU A 93 -4.73 -8.43 -16.29
N GLY A 94 -4.16 -8.10 -17.45
CA GLY A 94 -4.72 -7.10 -18.38
C GLY A 94 -4.89 -5.71 -17.75
N CYS A 95 -4.05 -5.36 -16.77
CA CYS A 95 -4.11 -4.09 -16.05
C CYS A 95 -2.87 -3.24 -16.33
N LYS A 96 -2.88 -1.97 -15.93
CA LYS A 96 -1.75 -1.03 -16.11
C LYS A 96 -0.85 -1.00 -14.87
N ILE A 97 0.44 -0.74 -15.08
CA ILE A 97 1.35 -0.28 -14.02
C ILE A 97 1.10 1.21 -13.80
N LEU A 98 0.65 1.58 -12.61
CA LEU A 98 0.35 2.96 -12.22
C LEU A 98 1.64 3.75 -11.93
N SER A 99 2.62 3.11 -11.32
CA SER A 99 3.90 3.72 -10.98
C SER A 99 4.94 2.65 -10.62
N SER A 100 6.21 2.98 -10.83
CA SER A 100 7.36 2.19 -10.39
C SER A 100 8.22 3.06 -9.46
N LEU A 101 8.19 2.75 -8.17
CA LEU A 101 8.90 3.51 -7.14
C LEU A 101 10.32 2.98 -6.99
N PRO A 102 11.35 3.84 -6.92
CA PRO A 102 12.72 3.39 -6.65
C PRO A 102 12.89 3.02 -5.17
N LEU A 103 13.96 2.28 -4.88
CA LEU A 103 14.46 2.11 -3.52
C LEU A 103 15.17 3.40 -3.10
N GLU A 104 14.46 4.23 -2.33
CA GLU A 104 14.90 5.56 -1.90
C GLU A 104 14.91 5.66 -0.37
N GLY A 105 15.98 6.23 0.19
CA GLY A 105 16.19 6.31 1.64
C GLY A 105 15.16 7.20 2.33
N ASP A 106 14.77 8.30 1.67
CA ASP A 106 13.78 9.23 2.19
C ASP A 106 12.43 8.57 2.48
N ILE A 107 12.05 7.55 1.70
CA ILE A 107 10.80 6.81 1.92
C ILE A 107 10.83 6.11 3.28
N SER A 108 11.93 5.41 3.58
CA SER A 108 12.10 4.71 4.86
C SER A 108 12.16 5.69 6.02
N MET A 109 12.97 6.75 5.90
CA MET A 109 13.11 7.75 6.96
C MET A 109 11.77 8.42 7.29
N CYS A 110 11.00 8.78 6.26
CA CYS A 110 9.66 9.34 6.42
C CYS A 110 8.71 8.38 7.15
N ALA A 111 8.75 7.08 6.82
CA ALA A 111 7.95 6.06 7.49
C ALA A 111 8.33 5.91 8.98
N ASP A 112 9.63 5.88 9.28
CA ASP A 112 10.15 5.77 10.66
C ASP A 112 9.81 7.00 11.52
N GLU A 113 9.81 8.19 10.91
CA GLU A 113 9.43 9.45 11.57
C GLU A 113 7.90 9.65 11.67
N GLY A 114 7.10 8.77 11.05
CA GLY A 114 5.63 8.86 11.07
C GLY A 114 5.05 9.96 10.18
N THR A 115 5.83 10.50 9.24
CA THR A 115 5.37 11.50 8.26
C THR A 115 5.49 10.91 6.85
N PRO A 116 4.38 10.56 6.17
CA PRO A 116 4.45 9.91 4.86
C PRO A 116 5.25 10.73 3.83
N ILE A 117 6.09 10.04 3.03
CA ILE A 117 6.92 10.68 2.00
C ILE A 117 6.09 11.55 1.05
N ALA A 118 4.86 11.12 0.74
CA ALA A 118 3.93 11.79 -0.17
C ALA A 118 3.52 13.21 0.24
N VAL A 119 3.77 13.62 1.50
CA VAL A 119 3.44 14.95 2.03
C VAL A 119 4.61 15.59 2.80
N SER A 120 5.80 15.00 2.72
CA SER A 120 6.94 15.37 3.57
C SER A 120 7.71 16.60 3.10
N GLY A 121 7.63 16.93 1.81
CA GLY A 121 8.46 17.95 1.15
C GLY A 121 9.91 17.52 0.89
N ARG A 122 10.32 16.29 1.25
CA ARG A 122 11.72 15.84 1.19
C ARG A 122 12.17 15.47 -0.21
N ASN A 123 11.29 14.85 -0.98
CA ASN A 123 11.62 14.35 -2.32
C ASN A 123 10.44 14.57 -3.27
N LYS A 124 10.50 15.66 -4.03
CA LYS A 124 9.42 16.08 -4.94
C LYS A 124 9.13 15.06 -6.04
N ASP A 125 10.14 14.33 -6.51
CA ASP A 125 9.97 13.34 -7.57
C ASP A 125 9.14 12.15 -7.05
N ILE A 126 9.42 11.69 -5.83
CA ILE A 126 8.66 10.61 -5.18
C ILE A 126 7.25 11.07 -4.81
N GLU A 127 7.08 12.29 -4.29
CA GLU A 127 5.77 12.86 -4.00
C GLU A 127 4.88 12.91 -5.26
N GLU A 128 5.44 13.37 -6.38
CA GLU A 128 4.73 13.40 -7.65
C GLU A 128 4.36 11.99 -8.15
N CYS A 129 5.20 10.98 -7.89
CA CYS A 129 4.84 9.59 -8.14
C CYS A 129 3.62 9.14 -7.33
N PHE A 130 3.58 9.41 -6.02
CA PHE A 130 2.44 9.07 -5.17
C PHE A 130 1.16 9.82 -5.59
N LYS A 131 1.29 11.10 -5.93
CA LYS A 131 0.19 11.92 -6.42
C LYS A 131 -0.44 11.33 -7.69
N LYS A 132 0.38 10.94 -8.68
CA LYS A 132 -0.09 10.30 -9.92
C LYS A 132 -0.78 8.97 -9.68
N ILE A 133 -0.35 8.19 -8.69
CA ILE A 133 -1.05 6.97 -8.26
C ILE A 133 -2.44 7.34 -7.76
N GLY A 134 -2.54 8.33 -6.84
CA GLY A 134 -3.82 8.81 -6.31
C GLY A 134 -4.77 9.28 -7.40
N GLU A 135 -4.31 10.14 -8.30
CA GLU A 135 -5.09 10.62 -9.45
C GLU A 135 -5.57 9.48 -10.34
N SER A 136 -4.72 8.47 -10.58
CA SER A 136 -5.08 7.30 -11.36
C SER A 136 -6.15 6.42 -10.71
N VAL A 137 -6.12 6.29 -9.38
CA VAL A 137 -7.11 5.52 -8.60
C VAL A 137 -8.43 6.28 -8.55
N VAL A 138 -8.41 7.58 -8.26
CA VAL A 138 -9.59 8.45 -8.30
C VAL A 138 -10.28 8.38 -9.66
N ALA A 139 -9.51 8.54 -10.74
CA ALA A 139 -10.03 8.44 -12.10
C ALA A 139 -10.56 7.05 -12.46
N PHE A 140 -10.14 5.99 -11.76
CA PHE A 140 -10.67 4.65 -11.92
C PHE A 140 -12.01 4.47 -11.17
N CYS A 141 -12.12 4.99 -9.95
CA CYS A 141 -13.34 4.91 -9.14
C CYS A 141 -14.53 5.69 -9.71
N HIS A 142 -14.29 6.70 -10.56
CA HIS A 142 -15.34 7.50 -11.20
C HIS A 142 -15.74 7.04 -12.61
N LYS A 143 -15.22 5.89 -13.08
CA LYS A 143 -15.66 5.24 -14.33
C LYS A 143 -16.80 4.27 -14.07
#